data_AF-A0A9W6PPL5-F1
#
_entry.id   AF-A0A9W6PPL5-F1
#
_cell.length_a   1.000
_cell.length_b   1.000
_cell.length_c   1.000
_cell.angle_alpha   90.00
_cell.angle_beta   90.00
_cell.angle_gamma   90.00
#
_symmetry.space_group_name_H-M   'P 1'
#
loop_
_entity.id
_entity.type
_entity.pdbx_description
1 polymer ?
#
loop_
_entity_poly.entity_id
_entity_poly.type
_entity_poly.pdbx_seq_one_letter_code
_entity_poly.pdbx_strand_id
1 'polypeptide(L)'
;MPHGSVSDIVEVVIDFLAEYQDRQHEEIYQELTARGADLPVDSVLVVEILTRVEERYGVSIPADAEAGRSLRSVLAFAETVYNAIQEEQS
;
A
#
# COMPACT_ATOMS: atom_id res chain seq x y z
N MET A 1 8.51 12.04 -12.04
CA MET A 1 8.21 11.09 -10.95
C MET A 1 6.72 11.18 -10.70
N PRO A 2 5.96 10.06 -10.65
CA PRO A 2 4.55 10.14 -10.33
C PRO A 2 4.42 10.57 -8.86
N HIS A 3 4.25 11.87 -8.64
CA HIS A 3 3.74 12.42 -7.39
C HIS A 3 2.23 12.50 -7.62
N GLY A 4 1.47 11.45 -7.35
CA GLY A 4 1.59 10.53 -6.23
C GLY A 4 0.31 10.67 -5.43
N SER A 5 -0.84 10.59 -6.12
CA SER A 5 -2.12 10.53 -5.44
C SER A 5 -2.20 9.21 -4.66
N VAL A 6 -3.12 9.15 -3.70
CA VAL A 6 -3.42 7.88 -3.01
C VAL A 6 -3.72 6.77 -4.02
N SER A 7 -4.42 7.06 -5.12
CA SER A 7 -4.69 6.08 -6.18
C SER A 7 -3.42 5.58 -6.87
N ASP A 8 -2.44 6.44 -7.14
CA ASP A 8 -1.17 5.98 -7.73
C ASP A 8 -0.40 5.04 -6.79
N ILE A 9 -0.47 5.31 -5.48
CA ILE A 9 0.14 4.45 -4.46
C ILE A 9 -0.62 3.13 -4.34
N VAL A 10 -1.95 3.14 -4.45
CA VAL A 10 -2.77 1.92 -4.48
C VAL A 10 -2.35 1.01 -5.64
N GLU A 11 -2.18 1.54 -6.85
CA GLU A 11 -1.72 0.78 -8.02
C GLU A 11 -0.35 0.13 -7.77
N VAL A 12 0.60 0.90 -7.23
CA VAL A 12 1.95 0.40 -6.90
C VAL A 12 1.90 -0.68 -5.81
N VAL A 13 1.04 -0.51 -4.80
CA VAL A 13 0.85 -1.51 -3.76
C VAL A 13 0.30 -2.81 -4.35
N ILE A 14 -0.67 -2.73 -5.24
CA ILE A 14 -1.23 -3.90 -5.92
C ILE A 14 -0.18 -4.57 -6.80
N ASP A 15 0.62 -3.82 -7.53
CA ASP A 15 1.76 -4.34 -8.31
C ASP A 15 2.72 -5.14 -7.41
N PHE A 16 3.09 -4.59 -6.25
CA PHE A 16 3.97 -5.29 -5.32
C PHE A 16 3.35 -6.55 -4.71
N LEU A 17 2.04 -6.52 -4.41
CA LEU A 17 1.32 -7.71 -3.95
C LEU A 17 1.29 -8.79 -5.04
N ALA A 18 1.04 -8.38 -6.29
CA ALA A 18 1.01 -9.27 -7.44
C ALA A 18 2.38 -9.92 -7.67
N GLU A 19 3.46 -9.13 -7.66
CA GLU A 19 4.83 -9.62 -7.74
C GLU A 19 5.18 -10.56 -6.58
N TYR A 20 4.80 -10.22 -5.35
CA TYR A 20 5.10 -11.04 -4.17
C TYR A 20 4.39 -12.39 -4.21
N GLN A 21 3.17 -12.44 -4.76
CA GLN A 21 2.36 -13.65 -4.85
C GLN A 21 2.56 -14.43 -6.17
N ASP A 22 3.40 -13.95 -7.09
CA ASP A 22 3.54 -14.49 -8.46
C ASP A 22 2.18 -14.56 -9.20
N ARG A 23 1.39 -13.49 -9.06
CA ARG A 23 0.04 -13.34 -9.64
C ARG A 23 -0.03 -12.12 -10.55
N GLN A 24 -1.08 -12.03 -11.36
CA GLN A 24 -1.30 -10.86 -12.19
C GLN A 24 -1.91 -9.72 -11.39
N HIS A 25 -1.53 -8.47 -11.69
CA HIS A 25 -2.09 -7.26 -11.06
C HIS A 25 -3.63 -7.29 -11.07
N GLU A 26 -4.23 -7.55 -12.23
CA GLU A 26 -5.68 -7.54 -12.41
C GLU A 26 -6.37 -8.57 -11.51
N GLU A 27 -5.76 -9.73 -11.26
CA GLU A 27 -6.32 -10.75 -10.37
C GLU A 27 -6.34 -10.29 -8.92
N ILE A 28 -5.27 -9.63 -8.46
CA ILE A 28 -5.21 -9.05 -7.11
C ILE A 28 -6.23 -7.92 -6.98
N TYR A 29 -6.28 -7.01 -7.95
CA TYR A 29 -7.22 -5.89 -7.93
C TYR A 29 -8.67 -6.34 -7.87
N GLN A 30 -9.06 -7.31 -8.71
CA GLN A 30 -10.40 -7.88 -8.71
C GLN A 30 -10.73 -8.58 -7.39
N GLU A 31 -9.79 -9.35 -6.82
CA GLU A 31 -9.98 -10.02 -5.54
C GLU A 31 -10.23 -9.01 -4.40
N LEU A 32 -9.39 -7.99 -4.31
CA LEU A 32 -9.51 -6.96 -3.27
C LEU A 32 -10.81 -6.16 -3.44
N THR A 33 -11.15 -5.78 -4.67
CA THR A 33 -12.40 -5.06 -4.98
C THR A 33 -13.63 -5.90 -4.63
N ALA A 34 -13.60 -7.21 -4.90
CA ALA A 34 -14.69 -8.11 -4.54
C ALA A 34 -14.90 -8.24 -3.02
N ARG A 35 -13.86 -7.98 -2.22
CA ARG A 35 -13.90 -8.03 -0.76
C ARG A 35 -14.37 -6.73 -0.11
N GLY A 36 -14.30 -5.59 -0.83
CA GLY A 36 -14.83 -4.31 -0.36
C GLY A 36 -14.21 -3.09 -1.03
N ALA A 37 -14.88 -1.94 -0.90
CA ALA A 37 -14.46 -0.67 -1.51
C ALA A 37 -13.11 -0.17 -0.99
N ASP A 38 -12.74 -0.52 0.24
CA ASP A 38 -11.47 -0.14 0.86
C ASP A 38 -10.31 -1.06 0.46
N LEU A 39 -10.52 -2.03 -0.45
CA LEU A 39 -9.52 -3.01 -0.88
C LEU A 39 -8.88 -3.76 0.31
N PRO A 40 -9.69 -4.49 1.10
CA PRO A 40 -9.22 -5.12 2.33
C PRO A 40 -8.19 -6.22 2.04
N VAL A 41 -7.06 -6.15 2.73
CA VAL A 41 -5.89 -7.01 2.53
C VAL A 41 -5.46 -7.64 3.86
N ASP A 42 -4.78 -8.78 3.78
CA ASP A 42 -4.19 -9.39 4.97
C ASP A 42 -3.03 -8.54 5.47
N SER A 43 -2.98 -8.29 6.78
CA SER A 43 -1.90 -7.51 7.39
C SER A 43 -0.52 -8.12 7.14
N VAL A 44 -0.42 -9.45 7.01
CA VAL A 44 0.86 -10.10 6.68
C VAL A 44 1.35 -9.64 5.32
N LEU A 45 0.47 -9.64 4.31
CA LEU A 45 0.83 -9.26 2.95
C LEU A 45 1.32 -7.80 2.86
N VAL A 46 0.70 -6.90 3.62
CA VAL A 46 1.12 -5.49 3.66
C VAL A 46 2.49 -5.33 4.29
N VAL A 47 2.78 -6.06 5.37
CA VAL A 47 4.11 -6.06 6.01
C VAL A 47 5.19 -6.58 5.04
N GLU A 48 4.89 -7.60 4.24
CA GLU A 48 5.84 -8.15 3.26
C GLU A 48 6.23 -7.15 2.15
N ILE A 49 5.33 -6.23 1.79
CA ILE A 49 5.60 -5.20 0.78
C ILE A 49 5.98 -3.85 1.39
N LEU A 50 5.86 -3.68 2.71
CA LEU A 50 6.08 -2.41 3.40
C LEU A 50 7.46 -1.84 3.09
N THR A 51 8.50 -2.65 3.29
CA THR A 51 9.88 -2.25 3.02
C THR A 51 10.10 -1.83 1.56
N ARG A 52 9.46 -2.51 0.60
CA ARG A 52 9.56 -2.13 -0.82
C ARG A 52 8.90 -0.78 -1.11
N VAL A 53 7.80 -0.48 -0.44
CA VAL A 53 7.10 0.81 -0.55
C VAL A 53 7.95 1.93 0.06
N GLU A 54 8.48 1.72 1.27
CA GLU A 54 9.40 2.66 1.93
C GLU A 54 10.62 2.97 1.05
N GLU A 55 11.27 1.95 0.50
CA GLU A 55 12.42 2.09 -0.40
C GLU A 55 12.05 2.84 -1.70
N ARG A 56 10.89 2.54 -2.29
CA ARG A 56 10.44 3.17 -3.54
C ARG A 56 10.17 4.66 -3.36
N TYR A 57 9.55 5.04 -2.25
CA TYR A 57 9.14 6.43 -2.01
C TYR A 57 10.15 7.21 -1.16
N GLY A 58 11.14 6.54 -0.57
CA GLY A 58 12.14 7.16 0.29
C GLY A 58 11.56 7.69 1.60
N VAL A 59 10.56 6.99 2.15
CA VAL A 59 9.87 7.37 3.39
C VAL A 59 9.98 6.26 4.42
N SER A 60 9.82 6.60 5.69
CA SER A 60 9.63 5.60 6.75
C SER A 60 8.23 5.72 7.32
N ILE A 61 7.50 4.60 7.36
CA ILE A 61 6.17 4.56 7.94
C ILE A 61 6.29 4.26 9.43
N PRO A 62 5.69 5.08 10.32
CA PRO A 62 5.78 4.86 11.75
C PRO A 62 5.18 3.51 12.17
N ALA A 63 5.87 2.79 13.06
CA ALA A 63 5.40 1.52 13.62
C ALA A 63 4.01 1.64 14.31
N ASP A 64 3.66 2.83 14.80
CA ASP A 64 2.34 3.11 15.37
C ASP A 64 1.22 3.09 14.31
N ALA A 65 1.53 3.47 13.07
CA ALA A 65 0.63 3.33 11.93
C ALA A 65 0.52 1.86 11.48
N GLU A 66 1.63 1.11 11.57
CA GLU A 66 1.69 -0.34 11.34
C GLU A 66 0.87 -1.14 12.36
N ALA A 67 0.83 -0.70 13.62
CA ALA A 67 0.00 -1.29 14.68
C ALA A 67 -1.51 -0.97 14.53
N GLY A 68 -1.86 0.06 13.76
CA GLY A 68 -3.23 0.52 13.53
C GLY A 68 -4.01 -0.33 12.52
N ARG A 69 -5.32 -0.07 12.40
CA ARG A 69 -6.14 -0.63 11.30
C ARG A 69 -5.61 -0.29 9.90
N SER A 70 -4.63 0.61 9.78
CA SER A 70 -4.11 1.14 8.53
C SER A 70 -3.52 0.08 7.59
N LEU A 71 -3.00 -1.05 8.11
CA LEU A 71 -2.46 -2.13 7.26
C LEU A 71 -3.49 -3.20 6.87
N ARG A 72 -4.78 -3.02 7.20
CA ARG A 72 -5.84 -3.99 6.85
C ARG A 72 -6.56 -3.65 5.54
N SER A 73 -6.11 -2.60 4.87
CA SER A 73 -6.69 -2.07 3.65
C SER A 73 -5.58 -1.47 2.79
N VAL A 74 -5.58 -1.77 1.50
CA VAL A 74 -4.64 -1.15 0.56
C VAL A 74 -4.86 0.36 0.48
N LEU A 75 -6.12 0.81 0.55
CA LEU A 75 -6.44 2.24 0.56
C LEU A 75 -5.88 2.95 1.80
N ALA A 76 -6.14 2.43 3.01
CA ALA A 76 -5.65 3.03 4.24
C ALA A 76 -4.11 3.00 4.33
N PHE A 77 -3.50 1.95 3.79
CA PHE A 77 -2.05 1.87 3.69
C PHE A 77 -1.50 2.94 2.72
N ALA A 78 -2.11 3.07 1.54
CA ALA A 78 -1.73 4.09 0.56
C ALA A 78 -1.89 5.52 1.09
N GLU A 79 -2.94 5.81 1.86
CA GLU A 79 -3.11 7.09 2.55
C GLU A 79 -2.00 7.35 3.58
N THR A 80 -1.60 6.31 4.32
CA THR A 80 -0.50 6.40 5.30
C THR A 80 0.82 6.72 4.59
N VAL A 81 1.13 6.02 3.51
CA VAL A 81 2.30 6.27 2.66
C VAL A 81 2.26 7.70 2.11
N TYR A 82 1.11 8.12 1.59
CA TYR A 82 0.93 9.46 1.04
C TYR A 82 1.23 10.55 2.07
N ASN A 83 0.67 10.41 3.28
CA ASN A 83 0.90 11.37 4.37
C ASN A 83 2.38 11.42 4.78
N ALA A 84 3.03 10.26 4.90
CA ALA A 84 4.47 10.19 5.18
C ALA A 84 5.30 10.91 4.09
N ILE A 85 4.93 10.75 2.82
CA ILE A 85 5.56 11.47 1.71
C ILE A 85 5.35 12.98 1.86
N GLN A 86 4.15 13.45 2.25
CA GLN A 86 3.91 14.89 2.42
C GLN A 86 4.68 15.48 3.61
N GLU A 87 4.82 14.72 4.70
CA GLU A 87 5.54 15.14 5.90
C GLU A 87 7.05 15.28 5.65
N GLU A 88 7.67 14.33 4.93
CA GLU A 88 9.10 14.37 4.56
C GLU A 88 9.46 15.53 3.61
N GLN A 89 8.48 16.05 2.87
CA GLN A 89 8.67 17.14 1.91
C GLN A 89 8.33 18.53 2.48
N SER A 90 7.93 18.60 3.76
CA SER A 90 7.55 19.82 4.48
C SER A 90 8.72 20.41 5.27
#